data_AF-A0A945Y5J8-F1
#
_entry.id   AF-A0A945Y5J8-F1
#
_cell.length_a   1.000
_cell.length_b   1.000
_cell.length_c   1.000
_cell.angle_alpha   90.00
_cell.angle_beta   90.00
_cell.angle_gamma   90.00
#
_symmetry.space_group_name_H-M   'P 1'
#
loop_
_entity.id
_entity.type
_entity.pdbx_description
1 polymer ?
#
loop_
_entity_poly.entity_id
_entity_poly.type
_entity_poly.pdbx_seq_one_letter_code
_entity_poly.pdbx_strand_id
1 'polypeptide(L)'
;MIRYENIQGKYFWGVLIAALIFSNATAIANPLKGYTIHVSAPHMMDGEVIGPFHHYCKPINDDIIQCVLFESTEPNARMTEVEYMVSKKLA
;
A
#
# COMPACT_ATOMS: atom_id res chain seq x y z
N MET A 1 -8.66 -4.24 16.46
CA MET A 1 -10.07 -4.09 16.07
C MET A 1 -10.27 -2.67 15.57
N ILE A 2 -10.10 -2.45 14.26
CA ILE A 2 -10.47 -1.18 13.64
C ILE A 2 -11.99 -1.18 13.56
N ARG A 3 -12.65 -0.21 14.21
CA ARG A 3 -14.11 -0.07 14.10
C ARG A 3 -14.41 0.50 12.72
N TYR A 4 -15.08 -0.29 11.88
CA TYR A 4 -15.74 0.22 10.70
C TYR A 4 -16.95 1.04 11.18
N GLU A 5 -16.87 2.37 11.13
CA GLU A 5 -18.06 3.20 11.27
C GLU A 5 -18.92 3.03 10.03
N ASN A 6 -20.09 2.49 10.30
CA ASN A 6 -21.13 2.05 9.39
C ASN A 6 -21.76 3.27 8.70
N ILE A 7 -21.28 3.66 7.52
CA ILE A 7 -22.00 4.59 6.66
C ILE A 7 -22.80 3.76 5.66
N GLN A 8 -24.08 3.52 5.91
CA GLN A 8 -25.16 3.46 4.91
C GLN A 8 -26.48 3.15 5.63
N GLY A 9 -27.14 4.19 6.10
CA GLY A 9 -28.56 4.15 6.41
C GLY A 9 -29.19 5.40 5.84
N LYS A 10 -29.99 5.28 4.77
CA LYS A 10 -31.00 6.28 4.36
C LYS A 10 -31.82 5.77 3.16
N TYR A 11 -33.02 5.28 3.46
CA TYR A 11 -34.14 5.27 2.52
C TYR A 11 -34.82 6.64 2.63
N PHE A 12 -34.87 7.41 1.54
CA PHE A 12 -35.82 8.52 1.43
C PHE A 12 -36.16 8.75 -0.04
N TRP A 13 -37.40 8.41 -0.40
CA TRP A 13 -38.01 8.67 -1.69
C TRP A 13 -38.32 10.17 -1.81
N GLY A 14 -37.91 10.82 -2.90
CA GLY A 14 -38.28 12.21 -3.18
C GLY A 14 -37.34 12.88 -4.18
N VAL A 15 -37.77 12.93 -5.44
CA VAL A 15 -37.40 13.87 -6.52
C VAL A 15 -36.03 14.56 -6.38
N LEU A 16 -34.98 13.97 -6.99
CA LEU A 16 -33.67 14.62 -7.12
C LEU A 16 -33.55 15.35 -8.47
N ILE A 17 -33.86 16.64 -8.48
CA ILE A 17 -33.08 17.59 -9.28
C ILE A 17 -31.86 17.91 -8.42
N ALA A 18 -30.76 17.19 -8.61
CA ALA A 18 -29.50 17.48 -7.94
C ALA A 18 -28.48 17.87 -9.01
N ALA A 19 -28.10 19.14 -8.99
CA ALA A 19 -26.92 19.64 -9.66
C ALA A 19 -25.75 18.68 -9.37
N LEU A 20 -25.05 18.28 -10.43
CA LEU A 20 -23.82 17.51 -10.36
C LEU A 20 -22.74 18.38 -9.69
N ILE A 21 -22.74 18.42 -8.37
CA ILE A 21 -21.63 18.99 -7.60
C ILE A 21 -20.50 17.96 -7.74
N PHE A 22 -19.59 18.20 -8.69
CA PHE A 22 -18.34 17.46 -8.79
C PHE A 22 -17.55 17.74 -7.51
N SER A 23 -17.67 16.86 -6.53
CA SER A 23 -16.86 16.89 -5.33
C SER A 23 -15.44 16.54 -5.74
N ASN A 24 -14.56 17.54 -5.84
CA ASN A 24 -13.12 17.33 -5.93
C ASN A 24 -12.66 16.80 -4.57
N ALA A 25 -12.83 15.50 -4.36
CA ALA A 25 -12.29 14.83 -3.18
C ALA A 25 -10.76 15.01 -3.21
N THR A 26 -10.25 15.87 -2.36
CA THR A 26 -8.82 15.98 -2.12
C THR A 26 -8.37 14.64 -1.55
N ALA A 27 -7.45 13.96 -2.23
CA ALA A 27 -6.93 12.70 -1.75
C ALA A 27 -6.36 12.89 -0.34
N ILE A 28 -6.89 12.13 0.63
CA ILE A 28 -6.40 12.17 2.00
C ILE A 28 -4.93 11.80 1.98
N ALA A 29 -4.08 12.66 2.54
CA ALA A 29 -2.67 12.38 2.70
C ALA A 29 -2.53 11.07 3.51
N ASN A 30 -1.85 10.09 2.92
CA ASN A 30 -1.65 8.79 3.54
C ASN A 30 -0.23 8.29 3.24
N PRO A 31 0.40 7.55 4.18
CA PRO A 31 1.79 7.12 4.04
C PRO A 31 2.00 6.06 2.94
N LEU A 32 0.92 5.37 2.55
CA LEU A 32 0.91 4.37 1.49
C LEU A 32 0.99 4.99 0.09
N LYS A 33 0.78 6.31 -0.03
CA LYS A 33 0.98 7.02 -1.29
C LYS A 33 2.45 6.94 -1.73
N GLY A 34 2.66 6.55 -2.99
CA GLY A 34 3.97 6.50 -3.64
C GLY A 34 4.64 5.13 -3.66
N TYR A 35 3.99 4.09 -3.13
CA TYR A 35 4.42 2.70 -3.29
C TYR A 35 4.08 2.19 -4.70
N THR A 36 4.80 2.69 -5.71
CA THR A 36 4.54 2.41 -7.15
C THR A 36 5.58 1.49 -7.78
N ILE A 37 6.63 1.12 -7.04
CA ILE A 37 7.66 0.22 -7.52
C ILE A 37 7.30 -1.18 -7.02
N HIS A 38 7.20 -2.14 -7.94
CA HIS A 38 7.02 -3.55 -7.61
C HIS A 38 8.27 -4.34 -8.01
N VAL A 39 8.83 -5.09 -7.08
CA VAL A 39 9.97 -5.98 -7.31
C VAL A 39 9.64 -7.34 -6.72
N SER A 40 9.94 -8.41 -7.46
CA SER A 40 9.83 -9.76 -6.95
C SER A 40 11.18 -10.45 -7.03
N ALA A 41 11.61 -11.04 -5.91
CA ALA A 41 12.86 -11.76 -5.81
C ALA A 41 12.76 -12.86 -4.77
N PRO A 42 13.50 -13.97 -4.93
CA PRO A 42 13.78 -14.88 -3.84
C PRO A 42 14.77 -14.24 -2.86
N HIS A 43 14.69 -14.61 -1.59
CA HIS A 43 15.65 -14.23 -0.55
C HIS A 43 16.53 -15.41 -0.18
N MET A 44 17.77 -15.15 0.25
CA MET A 44 18.62 -16.13 0.92
C MET A 44 18.50 -15.90 2.42
N MET A 45 17.95 -16.86 3.16
CA MET A 45 17.87 -16.82 4.63
C MET A 45 18.43 -18.12 5.19
N ASP A 46 19.39 -18.02 6.11
CA ASP A 46 20.05 -19.17 6.74
C ASP A 46 20.58 -20.23 5.75
N GLY A 47 21.02 -19.79 4.57
CA GLY A 47 21.54 -20.66 3.51
C GLY A 47 20.47 -21.30 2.62
N GLU A 48 19.19 -21.06 2.88
CA GLU A 48 18.07 -21.51 2.06
C GLU A 48 17.53 -20.38 1.17
N VAL A 49 17.12 -20.74 -0.05
CA VAL A 49 16.40 -19.83 -0.95
C VAL A 49 14.92 -19.90 -0.60
N ILE A 50 14.34 -18.80 -0.14
CA ILE A 50 12.91 -18.69 0.19
C ILE A 50 12.21 -17.62 -0.67
N GLY A 51 10.88 -17.71 -0.78
CA GLY A 51 10.06 -16.79 -1.58
C GLY A 51 9.44 -17.45 -2.83
N PRO A 52 9.06 -16.68 -3.86
CA PRO A 52 9.39 -15.27 -4.07
C PRO A 52 8.61 -14.32 -3.14
N PHE A 53 9.25 -13.22 -2.73
CA PHE A 53 8.56 -12.14 -2.02
C PHE A 53 8.19 -11.02 -2.98
N HIS A 54 7.02 -10.42 -2.77
CA HIS A 54 6.52 -9.29 -3.56
C HIS A 54 6.72 -7.99 -2.80
N HIS A 55 7.71 -7.21 -3.22
CA HIS A 55 8.08 -5.94 -2.62
C HIS A 55 7.28 -4.84 -3.30
N TYR A 56 6.54 -4.07 -2.52
CA TYR A 56 5.98 -2.79 -2.96
C TYR A 56 6.82 -1.72 -2.29
N CYS A 57 7.44 -0.86 -3.09
CA CYS A 57 8.49 0.05 -2.62
C CYS A 57 8.22 1.51 -2.98
N LYS A 58 8.74 2.40 -2.14
CA LYS A 58 8.77 3.86 -2.32
C LYS A 58 10.15 4.42 -1.95
N PRO A 59 10.82 5.16 -2.84
CA PRO A 59 11.98 5.97 -2.45
C PRO A 59 11.54 7.06 -1.46
N ILE A 60 12.22 7.14 -0.31
CA ILE A 60 11.94 8.19 0.68
C ILE A 60 12.97 9.33 0.65
N ASN A 61 14.16 9.05 0.13
CA ASN A 61 15.21 10.00 -0.27
C ASN A 61 16.19 9.30 -1.24
N ASP A 62 17.28 9.97 -1.62
CA ASP A 62 18.28 9.45 -2.57
C ASP A 62 19.05 8.22 -2.08
N ASP A 63 19.09 7.99 -0.76
CA ASP A 63 19.88 6.94 -0.14
C ASP A 63 19.02 5.77 0.40
N ILE A 64 17.68 5.92 0.47
CA ILE A 64 16.79 4.95 1.11
C ILE A 64 15.54 4.67 0.26
N ILE A 65 15.30 3.39 -0.01
CA ILE A 65 14.02 2.88 -0.53
C ILE A 65 13.35 2.06 0.58
N GLN A 66 12.10 2.38 0.89
CA GLN A 66 11.28 1.64 1.86
C GLN A 66 10.34 0.69 1.12
N CYS A 67 10.26 -0.56 1.54
CA CYS A 67 9.44 -1.60 0.95
C CYS A 67 8.56 -2.31 1.99
N VAL A 68 7.38 -2.73 1.54
CA VAL A 68 6.48 -3.64 2.27
C VAL A 68 6.33 -4.90 1.44
N LEU A 69 6.53 -6.07 2.07
CA LEU A 69 6.60 -7.35 1.38
C LEU A 69 5.37 -8.20 1.66
N PHE A 70 4.92 -8.91 0.64
CA PHE A 70 3.78 -9.83 0.68
C PHE A 70 4.12 -11.19 0.07
N GLU A 71 3.37 -12.22 0.48
CA GLU A 71 3.51 -13.59 -0.07
C GLU A 71 3.04 -13.73 -1.52
N SER A 72 2.19 -12.82 -2.00
CA SER A 72 1.68 -12.81 -3.38
C SER A 72 1.23 -11.41 -3.79
N THR A 73 0.74 -11.26 -5.03
CA THR A 73 0.12 -10.03 -5.54
C THR A 73 -1.39 -9.96 -5.32
N GLU A 74 -1.97 -10.93 -4.62
CA GLU A 74 -3.42 -10.94 -4.37
C GLU A 74 -3.82 -9.77 -3.46
N PRO A 75 -5.00 -9.16 -3.65
CA PRO A 75 -5.42 -7.98 -2.89
C PRO A 75 -5.43 -8.15 -1.36
N ASN A 76 -5.59 -9.40 -0.89
CA ASN A 76 -5.61 -9.77 0.52
C ASN A 76 -4.38 -10.59 0.94
N ALA A 77 -3.29 -10.55 0.17
CA ALA A 77 -2.07 -11.27 0.49
C ALA A 77 -1.55 -10.88 1.89
N ARG A 78 -0.98 -11.86 2.61
CA ARG A 78 -0.42 -11.60 3.94
C ARG A 78 0.85 -10.78 3.80
N MET A 79 0.93 -9.67 4.53
CA MET A 79 2.18 -8.92 4.69
C MET A 79 3.14 -9.77 5.54
N THR A 80 4.36 -9.95 5.07
CA THR A 80 5.38 -10.76 5.73
C THR A 80 6.41 -9.88 6.43
N GLU A 81 6.86 -8.80 5.78
CA GLU A 81 8.04 -8.05 6.21
C GLU A 81 7.97 -6.57 5.80
N VAL A 82 8.87 -5.78 6.39
CA VAL A 82 9.20 -4.41 5.98
C VAL A 82 10.71 -4.36 5.75
N GLU A 83 11.12 -3.89 4.59
CA GLU A 83 12.53 -3.83 4.19
C GLU A 83 12.94 -2.41 3.83
N TYR A 84 14.17 -2.05 4.14
CA TYR A 84 14.80 -0.81 3.67
C TYR A 84 16.03 -1.15 2.84
N MET A 85 16.02 -0.77 1.57
CA MET A 85 17.20 -0.84 0.73
C MET A 85 18.00 0.45 0.96
N VAL A 86 19.15 0.30 1.60
CA VAL A 86 20.05 1.40 1.97
C VAL A 86 21.19 1.48 0.96
N SER A 87 21.49 2.69 0.49
CA SER A 87 22.62 2.91 -0.43
C SER A 87 23.95 2.53 0.24
N LYS A 88 24.93 2.12 -0.58
CA LYS A 88 26.28 1.79 -0.11
C LYS A 88 26.99 2.93 0.62
N LYS A 89 26.55 4.17 0.43
CA LYS A 89 27.14 5.35 1.06
C LYS A 89 26.84 5.41 2.56
N LEU A 90 25.72 4.83 3.01
CA LEU A 90 25.28 4.85 4.40
C LEU A 90 25.54 3.54 5.17
N ALA A 91 26.00 2.50 4.47
CA ALA A 91 26.22 1.15 5.01
C ALA A 91 27.69 0.85 5.31
#